data_AF-A0A7V5PGT7-F1
#
_entry.id   AF-A0A7V5PGT7-F1
#
_cell.length_a   1.000
_cell.length_b   1.000
_cell.length_c   1.000
_cell.angle_alpha   90.00
_cell.angle_beta   90.00
_cell.angle_gamma   90.00
#
_symmetry.space_group_name_H-M   'P 1'
#
loop_
_entity.id
_entity.type
_entity.pdbx_description
1 polymer ?
#
loop_
_entity_poly.entity_id
_entity_poly.type
_entity_poly.pdbx_seq_one_letter_code
_entity_poly.pdbx_strand_id
1 'polypeptide(L)'
;MTTNNTALSTAMNSLPAPTGNLDQYIQAVYQLPVLSAEEEHDLAVRLHEQNDLDAARKLILHNLRFVVQVARGYQGYGLPLADLIQEGNIGLMKAVKRFDPSKGVRLVSFAVHWIRAEIHEYILRNWRIVKIATTKAQRKLFFNLRSAKKRLGWMNRAEVEQVAED
;
A
#
# COMPACT_ATOMS: atom_id res chain seq x y z
N MET A 1 19.68 40.08 -6.08
CA MET A 1 20.76 39.12 -6.34
C MET A 1 20.50 37.86 -5.52
N THR A 2 20.29 36.76 -6.24
CA THR A 2 20.41 35.34 -5.85
C THR A 2 19.68 34.86 -4.58
N THR A 3 18.49 34.31 -4.82
CA THR A 3 17.70 33.45 -3.94
C THR A 3 18.34 32.06 -3.77
N ASN A 4 18.25 31.55 -2.54
CA ASN A 4 18.71 30.22 -2.12
C ASN A 4 17.96 29.10 -2.86
N ASN A 5 18.58 28.52 -3.90
CA ASN A 5 18.04 27.38 -4.65
C ASN A 5 18.70 26.02 -4.29
N THR A 6 19.51 25.97 -3.23
CA THR A 6 20.35 24.79 -2.92
C THR A 6 19.66 23.76 -2.00
N ALA A 7 18.61 24.15 -1.27
CA ALA A 7 17.95 23.26 -0.30
C ALA A 7 17.04 22.21 -0.96
N LEU A 8 16.46 22.50 -2.13
CA LEU A 8 15.58 21.57 -2.85
C LEU A 8 16.34 20.47 -3.61
N SER A 9 17.61 20.70 -3.96
CA SER A 9 18.44 19.71 -4.68
C SER A 9 18.90 18.55 -3.79
N THR A 10 18.95 18.73 -2.47
CA THR A 10 19.51 17.71 -1.55
C THR A 10 18.49 16.61 -1.21
N ALA A 11 17.19 16.92 -1.21
CA ALA A 11 16.14 15.95 -0.89
C ALA A 11 15.88 14.92 -2.00
N MET A 12 16.35 15.16 -3.24
CA MET A 12 16.15 14.25 -4.36
C MET A 12 17.30 13.27 -4.59
N ASN A 13 18.46 13.48 -3.95
CA ASN A 13 19.67 12.65 -4.13
C ASN A 13 19.86 11.57 -3.05
N SER A 14 18.89 11.35 -2.15
CA SER A 14 18.99 10.35 -1.08
C SER A 14 17.86 9.33 -1.13
N LEU A 15 17.59 8.75 -2.29
CA LEU A 15 17.02 7.40 -2.33
C LEU A 15 18.19 6.43 -2.54
N PRO A 16 18.82 5.89 -1.47
CA PRO A 16 19.77 4.82 -1.63
C PRO A 16 18.96 3.55 -1.94
N ALA A 17 19.14 3.00 -3.13
CA ALA A 17 19.08 1.56 -3.30
C ALA A 17 20.32 1.18 -4.10
N PRO A 18 21.31 0.55 -3.45
CA PRO A 18 21.25 -0.89 -3.27
C PRO A 18 21.68 -1.37 -1.86
N THR A 19 21.01 -2.42 -1.37
CA THR A 19 21.30 -3.19 -0.13
C THR A 19 21.27 -2.41 1.19
N GLY A 20 20.10 -2.33 1.83
CA GLY A 20 20.02 -1.87 3.22
C GLY A 20 18.61 -2.02 3.76
N ASN A 21 18.38 -3.11 4.49
CA ASN A 21 17.24 -3.47 5.33
C ASN A 21 15.88 -2.78 5.02
N LEU A 22 14.82 -3.56 4.76
CA LEU A 22 13.43 -3.12 4.64
C LEU A 22 13.02 -2.09 5.73
N ASP A 23 13.54 -2.25 6.95
CA ASP A 23 13.30 -1.31 8.03
C ASP A 23 13.78 0.11 7.72
N GLN A 24 14.95 0.28 7.08
CA GLN A 24 15.47 1.60 6.69
C GLN A 24 14.56 2.28 5.66
N TYR A 25 14.08 1.52 4.67
CA TYR A 25 13.09 2.02 3.72
C TYR A 25 11.81 2.47 4.43
N ILE A 26 11.29 1.64 5.35
CA ILE A 26 10.09 1.98 6.11
C ILE A 26 10.35 3.26 6.92
N GLN A 27 11.47 3.37 7.63
CA GLN A 27 11.80 4.58 8.39
C GLN A 27 11.83 5.81 7.47
N ALA A 28 12.52 5.75 6.33
CA ALA A 28 12.61 6.87 5.38
C ALA A 28 11.22 7.34 4.89
N VAL A 29 10.34 6.39 4.56
CA VAL A 29 8.97 6.68 4.10
C VAL A 29 8.12 7.36 5.19
N TYR A 30 8.34 7.02 6.46
CA TYR A 30 7.63 7.65 7.57
C TYR A 30 8.14 9.07 7.90
N GLN A 31 9.38 9.41 7.53
CA GLN A 31 9.96 10.75 7.72
C GLN A 31 9.43 11.79 6.72
N LEU A 32 8.85 11.37 5.60
CA LEU A 32 8.22 12.30 4.67
C LEU A 32 7.07 13.03 5.39
N PRO A 33 6.80 14.31 5.09
CA PRO A 33 5.65 15.01 5.66
C PRO A 33 4.35 14.60 4.93
N VAL A 34 3.22 14.66 5.64
CA VAL A 34 1.90 14.43 5.01
C VAL A 34 1.51 15.70 4.27
N LEU A 35 1.08 15.58 3.02
CA LEU A 35 0.59 16.73 2.25
C LEU A 35 -0.71 17.25 2.86
N SER A 36 -0.84 18.58 2.92
CA SER A 36 -2.11 19.21 3.19
C SER A 36 -3.12 18.89 2.09
N ALA A 37 -4.41 19.09 2.35
CA ALA A 37 -5.44 18.86 1.34
C ALA A 37 -5.27 19.80 0.13
N GLU A 38 -4.82 21.03 0.37
CA GLU A 38 -4.55 22.03 -0.67
C GLU A 38 -3.33 21.64 -1.51
N GLU A 39 -2.23 21.25 -0.88
CA GLU A 39 -1.02 20.80 -1.59
C GLU A 39 -1.29 19.56 -2.45
N GLU A 40 -2.08 18.61 -1.91
CA GLU A 40 -2.50 17.42 -2.65
C GLU A 40 -3.35 17.78 -3.87
N HIS A 41 -4.27 18.73 -3.70
CA HIS A 41 -5.13 19.21 -4.78
C HIS A 41 -4.31 19.90 -5.88
N ASP A 42 -3.42 20.83 -5.52
CA ASP A 42 -2.57 21.55 -6.48
C ASP A 42 -1.70 20.60 -7.30
N LEU A 43 -1.08 19.62 -6.64
CA LEU A 43 -0.28 18.60 -7.33
C LEU A 43 -1.16 17.73 -8.24
N ALA A 44 -2.37 17.37 -7.81
CA ALA A 44 -3.29 16.58 -8.62
C ALA A 44 -3.81 17.35 -9.84
N VAL A 45 -4.10 18.66 -9.70
CA VAL A 45 -4.50 19.53 -10.81
C VAL A 45 -3.36 19.67 -11.82
N ARG A 46 -2.14 19.96 -11.36
CA ARG A 46 -0.95 20.02 -12.24
C ARG A 46 -0.73 18.72 -13.01
N LEU A 47 -0.84 17.58 -12.33
CA LEU A 47 -0.75 16.28 -12.99
C LEU A 47 -1.87 16.09 -14.03
N HIS A 48 -3.10 16.45 -13.70
CA HIS A 48 -4.25 16.23 -14.57
C HIS A 48 -4.23 17.12 -15.82
N GLU A 49 -3.91 18.41 -15.66
CA GLU A 49 -3.98 19.40 -16.74
C GLU A 49 -2.70 19.46 -17.58
N GLN A 50 -1.54 19.27 -16.94
CA GLN A 50 -0.23 19.51 -17.57
C GLN A 50 0.57 18.21 -17.75
N ASN A 51 0.03 17.06 -17.31
CA ASN A 51 0.73 15.78 -17.29
C ASN A 51 2.09 15.88 -16.57
N ASP A 52 2.14 16.68 -15.49
CA ASP A 52 3.35 16.99 -14.73
C ASP A 52 3.85 15.75 -13.97
N LEU A 53 4.94 15.18 -14.45
CA LEU A 53 5.56 13.98 -13.88
C LEU A 53 6.17 14.23 -12.48
N ASP A 54 6.62 15.45 -12.21
CA ASP A 54 7.13 15.81 -10.88
C ASP A 54 5.99 15.90 -9.86
N ALA A 55 4.83 16.38 -10.29
CA ALA A 55 3.63 16.37 -9.46
C ALA A 55 3.20 14.93 -9.13
N ALA A 56 3.18 14.03 -10.13
CA ALA A 56 2.93 12.60 -9.91
C ALA A 56 3.94 12.00 -8.93
N ARG A 57 5.24 12.29 -9.11
CA ARG A 57 6.31 11.78 -8.22
C ARG A 57 6.09 12.23 -6.77
N LYS A 58 5.77 13.49 -6.54
CA LYS A 58 5.47 14.02 -5.19
C LYS A 58 4.24 13.35 -4.59
N LEU A 59 3.14 13.24 -5.34
CA LEU A 59 1.93 12.54 -4.89
C LEU A 59 2.24 11.10 -4.48
N ILE A 60 3.05 10.39 -5.25
CA ILE A 60 3.45 9.01 -4.93
C ILE A 60 4.30 8.98 -3.65
N LEU A 61 5.40 9.75 -3.58
CA LEU A 61 6.36 9.72 -2.48
C LEU A 61 5.68 10.00 -1.12
N HIS A 62 4.87 11.05 -1.04
CA HIS A 62 4.23 11.44 0.23
C HIS A 62 3.16 10.44 0.71
N ASN A 63 2.68 9.55 -0.19
CA ASN A 63 1.69 8.52 0.11
C ASN A 63 2.27 7.11 0.30
N LEU A 64 3.60 6.93 0.21
CA LEU A 64 4.22 5.62 0.39
C LEU A 64 3.97 5.03 1.79
N ARG A 65 3.84 5.86 2.84
CA ARG A 65 3.55 5.38 4.21
C ARG A 65 2.21 4.64 4.28
N PHE A 66 1.24 5.12 3.49
CA PHE A 66 -0.08 4.52 3.43
C PHE A 66 -0.02 3.15 2.76
N VAL A 67 0.80 3.00 1.72
CA VAL A 67 1.04 1.70 1.08
C VAL A 67 1.61 0.70 2.08
N VAL A 68 2.61 1.10 2.87
CA VAL A 68 3.20 0.26 3.92
C VAL A 68 2.13 -0.19 4.93
N GLN A 69 1.27 0.73 5.38
CA GLN A 69 0.17 0.40 6.28
C GLN A 69 -0.80 -0.62 5.68
N VAL A 70 -1.19 -0.45 4.40
CA VAL A 70 -2.09 -1.39 3.71
C VAL A 70 -1.41 -2.76 3.54
N ALA A 71 -0.15 -2.80 3.11
CA ALA A 71 0.61 -4.03 2.88
C ALA A 71 0.78 -4.87 4.16
N ARG A 72 0.97 -4.23 5.32
CA ARG A 72 1.03 -4.93 6.61
C ARG A 72 -0.23 -5.75 6.92
N GLY A 73 -1.40 -5.30 6.46
CA GLY A 73 -2.66 -6.05 6.59
C GLY A 73 -2.67 -7.40 5.87
N TYR A 74 -1.74 -7.61 4.92
CA TYR A 74 -1.62 -8.82 4.12
C TYR A 74 -0.50 -9.75 4.59
N GLN A 75 0.26 -9.39 5.63
CA GLN A 75 1.26 -10.30 6.20
C GLN A 75 0.65 -11.64 6.61
N GLY A 76 1.41 -12.74 6.51
CA GLY A 76 1.02 -14.09 6.90
C GLY A 76 0.40 -14.96 5.79
N TYR A 77 0.52 -14.55 4.52
CA TYR A 77 0.39 -15.44 3.36
C TYR A 77 1.69 -16.20 3.05
N GLY A 78 2.75 -16.03 3.86
CA GLY A 78 4.07 -16.61 3.60
C GLY A 78 4.91 -15.84 2.58
N LEU A 79 4.47 -14.66 2.16
CA LEU A 79 5.15 -13.79 1.21
C LEU A 79 5.95 -12.70 1.92
N PRO A 80 7.13 -12.29 1.39
CA PRO A 80 7.91 -11.19 1.95
C PRO A 80 7.12 -9.87 1.98
N LEU A 81 7.22 -9.13 3.09
CA LEU A 81 6.55 -7.82 3.21
C LEU A 81 7.07 -6.82 2.17
N ALA A 82 8.35 -6.88 1.82
CA ALA A 82 8.95 -6.03 0.79
C ALA A 82 8.20 -6.18 -0.54
N ASP A 83 7.92 -7.40 -0.97
CA ASP A 83 7.21 -7.65 -2.23
C ASP A 83 5.76 -7.13 -2.18
N LEU A 84 5.06 -7.33 -1.06
CA LEU A 84 3.72 -6.78 -0.86
C LEU A 84 3.70 -5.24 -0.93
N ILE A 85 4.72 -4.58 -0.37
CA ILE A 85 4.88 -3.12 -0.45
C ILE A 85 5.13 -2.70 -1.91
N GLN A 86 5.99 -3.41 -2.64
CA GLN A 86 6.29 -3.09 -4.03
C GLN A 86 5.05 -3.19 -4.93
N GLU A 87 4.25 -4.23 -4.77
CA GLU A 87 2.99 -4.41 -5.50
C GLU A 87 1.96 -3.35 -5.10
N GLY A 88 1.91 -3.01 -3.82
CA GLY A 88 1.13 -1.89 -3.35
C GLY A 88 1.57 -0.55 -3.97
N ASN A 89 2.87 -0.32 -4.14
CA ASN A 89 3.42 0.88 -4.77
C ASN A 89 3.01 0.95 -6.25
N ILE A 90 3.03 -0.19 -6.96
CA ILE A 90 2.50 -0.29 -8.33
C ILE A 90 1.01 0.08 -8.36
N GLY A 91 0.23 -0.37 -7.38
CA GLY A 91 -1.18 0.00 -7.22
C GLY A 91 -1.37 1.51 -7.00
N LEU A 92 -0.54 2.13 -6.16
CA LEU A 92 -0.54 3.57 -5.95
C LEU A 92 -0.22 4.33 -7.24
N MET A 93 0.80 3.91 -8.00
CA MET A 93 1.14 4.52 -9.29
C MET A 93 -0.04 4.44 -10.29
N LYS A 94 -0.71 3.29 -10.35
CA LYS A 94 -1.90 3.08 -11.18
C LYS A 94 -3.08 3.97 -10.75
N ALA A 95 -3.22 4.23 -9.45
CA ALA A 95 -4.22 5.15 -8.90
C ALA A 95 -3.90 6.59 -9.25
N VAL A 96 -2.68 7.06 -9.01
CA VAL A 96 -2.25 8.45 -9.28
C VAL A 96 -2.46 8.80 -10.75
N LYS A 97 -2.13 7.89 -11.68
CA LYS A 97 -2.37 8.09 -13.12
C LYS A 97 -3.85 8.31 -13.49
N ARG A 98 -4.78 7.83 -12.67
CA ARG A 98 -6.24 7.86 -12.93
C ARG A 98 -7.00 8.74 -11.95
N PHE A 99 -6.29 9.44 -11.08
CA PHE A 99 -6.89 10.28 -10.06
C PHE A 99 -7.44 11.55 -10.72
N ASP A 100 -8.64 11.93 -10.27
CA ASP A 100 -9.36 13.09 -10.79
C ASP A 100 -9.62 14.06 -9.62
N PRO A 101 -8.93 15.22 -9.60
CA PRO A 101 -9.05 16.18 -8.50
C PRO A 101 -10.43 16.85 -8.44
N SER A 102 -11.23 16.83 -9.51
CA SER A 102 -12.54 17.49 -9.56
C SER A 102 -13.59 16.80 -8.66
N LYS A 103 -13.34 15.54 -8.27
CA LYS A 103 -14.28 14.74 -7.47
C LYS A 103 -14.30 15.08 -5.98
N GLY A 104 -13.41 15.97 -5.51
CA GLY A 104 -13.38 16.44 -4.12
C GLY A 104 -13.05 15.37 -3.07
N VAL A 105 -12.46 14.24 -3.49
CA VAL A 105 -12.04 13.16 -2.59
C VAL A 105 -10.53 13.14 -2.43
N ARG A 106 -10.05 12.74 -1.24
CA ARG A 106 -8.62 12.54 -0.99
C ARG A 106 -8.06 11.42 -1.85
N LEU A 107 -6.81 11.57 -2.31
CA LEU A 107 -6.11 10.56 -3.12
C LEU A 107 -6.07 9.19 -2.41
N VAL A 108 -5.82 9.18 -1.09
CA VAL A 108 -5.76 7.96 -0.27
C VAL A 108 -7.05 7.14 -0.37
N SER A 109 -8.20 7.81 -0.32
CA SER A 109 -9.52 7.17 -0.40
C SER A 109 -9.74 6.48 -1.75
N PHE A 110 -9.22 7.07 -2.83
CA PHE A 110 -9.26 6.47 -4.16
C PHE A 110 -8.23 5.36 -4.32
N ALA A 111 -6.99 5.59 -3.87
CA ALA A 111 -5.85 4.72 -4.10
C ALA A 111 -5.96 3.38 -3.38
N VAL A 112 -6.64 3.30 -2.24
CA VAL A 112 -6.74 2.07 -1.45
C VAL A 112 -7.29 0.89 -2.26
N HIS A 113 -8.24 1.13 -3.17
CA HIS A 113 -8.82 0.06 -3.99
C HIS A 113 -7.80 -0.51 -4.99
N TRP A 114 -6.99 0.35 -5.60
CA TRP A 114 -5.92 -0.04 -6.52
C TRP A 114 -4.80 -0.77 -5.79
N ILE A 115 -4.36 -0.25 -4.64
CA ILE A 115 -3.33 -0.87 -3.80
C ILE A 115 -3.75 -2.29 -3.40
N ARG A 116 -4.97 -2.45 -2.88
CA ARG A 116 -5.49 -3.77 -2.48
C ARG A 116 -5.63 -4.72 -3.67
N ALA A 117 -6.07 -4.22 -4.83
CA ALA A 117 -6.23 -5.05 -6.02
C ALA A 117 -4.89 -5.62 -6.50
N GLU A 118 -3.83 -4.81 -6.57
CA GLU A 118 -2.49 -5.27 -6.97
C GLU A 118 -1.90 -6.26 -5.97
N ILE A 119 -2.01 -5.96 -4.66
CA ILE A 119 -1.54 -6.88 -3.62
C ILE A 119 -2.29 -8.22 -3.68
N HIS A 120 -3.61 -8.20 -3.86
CA HIS A 120 -4.41 -9.42 -4.01
C HIS A 120 -3.97 -10.23 -5.23
N GLU A 121 -3.74 -9.58 -6.37
CA GLU A 121 -3.31 -10.24 -7.60
C GLU A 121 -1.94 -10.90 -7.42
N TYR A 122 -0.99 -10.20 -6.78
CA TYR A 122 0.31 -10.75 -6.45
C TYR A 122 0.21 -11.96 -5.52
N ILE A 123 -0.60 -11.88 -4.46
CA ILE A 123 -0.80 -13.01 -3.53
C ILE A 123 -1.33 -14.22 -4.29
N LEU A 124 -2.38 -14.07 -5.08
CA LEU A 124 -2.98 -15.18 -5.82
C LEU A 124 -1.98 -15.81 -6.81
N ARG A 125 -1.11 -15.01 -7.41
CA ARG A 125 -0.06 -15.48 -8.32
C ARG A 125 1.11 -16.15 -7.60
N ASN A 126 1.46 -15.76 -6.38
CA ASN A 126 2.73 -16.16 -5.76
C ASN A 126 2.61 -16.99 -4.47
N TRP A 127 1.42 -17.11 -3.88
CA TRP A 127 1.25 -17.82 -2.60
C TRP A 127 1.58 -19.32 -2.64
N ARG A 128 1.39 -19.96 -3.81
CA ARG A 128 1.75 -21.37 -4.08
C ARG A 128 2.16 -21.57 -5.53
N ILE A 129 2.96 -22.62 -5.75
CA ILE A 129 3.38 -23.07 -7.09
C ILE A 129 2.14 -23.44 -7.92
N VAL A 130 1.29 -24.31 -7.38
CA VAL A 130 0.02 -24.70 -8.01
C VAL A 130 -1.00 -23.59 -7.85
N LYS A 131 -1.49 -23.07 -8.98
CA LYS A 131 -2.46 -21.96 -9.00
C LYS A 131 -3.85 -22.51 -8.70
N ILE A 132 -4.50 -21.93 -7.70
CA ILE A 132 -5.91 -22.13 -7.39
C ILE A 132 -6.59 -20.76 -7.35
N ALA A 133 -7.91 -20.72 -7.19
CA ALA A 133 -8.68 -19.47 -7.18
C ALA A 133 -8.63 -18.68 -8.50
N THR A 134 -8.85 -19.40 -9.60
CA THR A 134 -8.97 -18.79 -10.93
C THR A 134 -10.32 -18.10 -11.12
N THR A 135 -11.35 -18.50 -10.36
CA THR A 135 -12.70 -17.90 -10.46
C THR A 135 -12.97 -16.83 -9.39
N LYS A 136 -13.89 -15.90 -9.68
CA LYS A 136 -14.29 -14.83 -8.74
C LYS A 136 -14.77 -15.37 -7.39
N ALA A 137 -15.56 -16.45 -7.40
CA ALA A 137 -16.07 -17.08 -6.19
C ALA A 137 -14.93 -17.68 -5.36
N GLN A 138 -13.99 -18.37 -6.00
CA GLN A 138 -12.84 -18.95 -5.31
C GLN A 138 -11.89 -17.88 -4.75
N ARG A 139 -11.65 -16.77 -5.48
CA ARG A 139 -10.85 -15.63 -4.97
C ARG A 139 -11.47 -15.03 -3.72
N LYS A 140 -12.79 -14.78 -3.74
CA LYS A 140 -13.52 -14.28 -2.57
C LYS A 140 -13.40 -15.26 -1.39
N LEU A 141 -13.60 -16.55 -1.65
CA LEU A 141 -13.46 -17.59 -0.63
C LEU A 141 -12.04 -17.64 -0.05
N PHE A 142 -11.00 -17.55 -0.88
CA PHE A 142 -9.60 -17.57 -0.46
C PHE A 142 -9.27 -16.47 0.57
N PHE A 143 -9.66 -15.21 0.29
CA PHE A 143 -9.41 -14.11 1.22
C PHE A 143 -10.31 -14.21 2.47
N ASN A 144 -11.57 -14.64 2.32
CA ASN A 144 -12.51 -14.80 3.43
C ASN A 144 -12.13 -15.94 4.40
N LEU A 145 -11.71 -17.10 3.87
CA LEU A 145 -11.31 -18.26 4.69
C LEU A 145 -10.16 -17.91 5.62
N ARG A 146 -9.22 -17.08 5.18
CA ARG A 146 -8.13 -16.61 6.04
C ARG A 146 -8.64 -15.71 7.16
N SER A 147 -9.53 -14.76 6.86
CA SER A 147 -10.13 -13.92 7.90
C SER A 147 -10.97 -14.74 8.89
N ALA A 148 -11.63 -15.80 8.43
CA ALA A 148 -12.38 -16.72 9.28
C ALA A 148 -11.46 -17.61 10.12
N LYS A 149 -10.32 -18.07 9.59
CA LYS A 149 -9.33 -18.88 10.34
C LYS A 149 -8.79 -18.16 11.57
N LYS A 150 -8.67 -16.83 11.55
CA LYS A 150 -8.31 -16.04 12.76
C LYS A 150 -9.32 -16.20 13.91
N ARG A 151 -10.60 -16.45 13.61
CA ARG A 151 -11.66 -16.75 14.59
C ARG A 151 -11.69 -18.22 15.01
N LEU A 152 -11.00 -19.08 14.27
CA LEU A 152 -10.95 -20.53 14.43
C LEU A 152 -9.73 -20.98 15.24
N GLY A 153 -9.12 -20.06 16.00
CA GLY A 153 -8.27 -20.46 17.12
C GLY A 153 -9.13 -21.34 18.02
N TRP A 154 -8.69 -22.58 18.21
CA TRP A 154 -9.36 -23.61 19.00
C TRP A 154 -10.04 -23.05 20.26
N MET A 155 -11.22 -23.61 20.55
CA MET A 155 -12.07 -23.39 21.72
C MET A 155 -11.37 -22.64 22.86
N ASN A 156 -11.97 -21.55 23.31
CA ASN A 156 -11.47 -20.85 24.49
C ASN A 156 -11.39 -21.87 25.65
N ARG A 157 -10.41 -21.73 26.57
CA ARG A 157 -10.23 -22.67 27.69
C ARG A 157 -11.54 -22.90 28.47
N ALA A 158 -12.38 -21.87 28.56
CA ALA A 158 -13.72 -21.95 29.12
C ALA A 158 -14.67 -22.90 28.36
N GLU A 159 -14.63 -22.92 27.02
CA GLU A 159 -15.45 -23.83 26.19
C GLU A 159 -14.91 -25.27 26.26
N VAL A 160 -13.61 -25.45 26.46
CA VAL A 160 -12.99 -26.77 26.69
C VAL A 160 -13.37 -27.33 28.06
N GLU A 161 -13.36 -26.50 29.10
CA GLU A 161 -13.78 -26.88 30.46
C GLU A 161 -15.26 -27.29 30.47
N GLN A 162 -16.11 -26.54 29.78
CA GLN A 162 -17.56 -26.76 29.75
C GLN A 162 -17.95 -28.06 29.03
N VAL A 163 -17.20 -28.48 28.00
CA VAL A 163 -17.40 -29.76 27.31
C VAL A 163 -16.79 -30.95 28.07
N ALA A 164 -15.87 -30.69 29.00
CA ALA A 164 -15.29 -31.71 29.87
C ALA A 164 -16.15 -32.02 31.11
N GLU A 165 -17.10 -31.14 31.45
CA GLU A 165 -18.05 -31.31 32.56
C GLU A 165 -19.37 -32.03 32.16
N ASP A 166 -19.64 -32.18 30.86
CA ASP A 166 -20.76 -32.96 30.28
C ASP A 166 -20.33 -34.41 29.96
#